data_AF-L0WEF4-F1
#
_entry.id   AF-L0WEF4-F1
#
_cell.length_a   1.000
_cell.length_b   1.000
_cell.length_c   1.000
_cell.angle_alpha   90.00
_cell.angle_beta   90.00
_cell.angle_gamma   90.00
#
_symmetry.space_group_name_H-M   'P 1'
#
loop_
_entity.id
_entity.type
_entity.pdbx_description
1 polymer ?
#
loop_
_entity_poly.entity_id
_entity_poly.type
_entity_poly.pdbx_seq_one_letter_code
_entity_poly.pdbx_strand_id
1 'polypeptide(L)'
;MAKKRKNKYNHYTEDFRREAVRRSEDPDSSAVEVARELGIHPGQIYNWRRQYKRLSDKQFNNMQGVDYSKQESEEMRALKREIADLKEENEFLKKATAYFSKDKW
;
A
#
# COMPACT_ATOMS: atom_id res chain seq x y z
N MET A 1 -39.98 -13.48 -5.12
CA MET A 1 -38.60 -13.02 -4.92
C MET A 1 -38.23 -12.07 -6.06
N ALA A 2 -38.17 -10.75 -5.82
CA ALA A 2 -37.94 -9.77 -6.88
C ALA A 2 -36.49 -9.80 -7.39
N LYS A 3 -36.32 -10.03 -8.70
CA LYS A 3 -35.02 -10.06 -9.39
C LYS A 3 -34.41 -8.66 -9.39
N LYS A 4 -33.43 -8.43 -8.51
CA LYS A 4 -32.68 -7.16 -8.38
C LYS A 4 -32.10 -6.78 -9.76
N ARG A 5 -32.59 -5.69 -10.36
CA ARG A 5 -32.08 -5.19 -11.66
C ARG A 5 -30.60 -4.88 -11.48
N LYS A 6 -29.71 -5.52 -12.25
CA LYS A 6 -28.28 -5.22 -12.25
C LYS A 6 -28.14 -3.72 -12.54
N ASN A 7 -27.64 -2.98 -11.55
CA ASN A 7 -27.45 -1.55 -11.68
C ASN A 7 -26.52 -1.32 -12.87
N LYS A 8 -26.98 -0.56 -13.88
CA LYS A 8 -26.21 -0.26 -15.08
C LYS A 8 -25.16 0.74 -14.63
N TYR A 9 -24.03 0.25 -14.13
CA TYR A 9 -22.91 1.09 -13.75
C TYR A 9 -22.52 1.88 -15.00
N ASN A 10 -22.92 3.14 -15.07
CA ASN A 10 -22.41 4.07 -16.06
C ASN A 10 -20.92 4.21 -15.74
N HIS A 11 -20.11 3.43 -16.44
CA HIS A 11 -18.67 3.50 -16.32
C HIS A 11 -18.25 4.77 -17.05
N TYR A 12 -18.10 5.87 -16.31
CA TYR A 12 -17.38 7.03 -16.81
C TYR A 12 -15.99 6.58 -17.24
N THR A 13 -15.53 7.07 -18.39
CA THR A 13 -14.19 6.80 -18.90
C THR A 13 -13.14 7.30 -17.91
N GLU A 14 -11.95 6.71 -17.97
CA GLU A 14 -10.85 7.07 -17.08
C GLU A 14 -10.44 8.53 -17.26
N ASP A 15 -10.39 9.01 -18.50
CA ASP A 15 -10.08 10.40 -18.82
C ASP A 15 -11.11 11.38 -18.24
N PHE A 16 -12.40 11.01 -18.29
CA PHE A 16 -13.46 11.83 -17.70
C PHE A 16 -13.30 11.96 -16.18
N ARG A 17 -13.00 10.85 -15.50
CA ARG A 17 -12.79 10.85 -14.04
C ARG A 17 -11.55 11.65 -13.67
N ARG A 18 -10.47 11.53 -14.44
CA ARG A 18 -9.24 12.27 -14.22
C ARG A 18 -9.45 13.77 -14.38
N GLU A 19 -10.13 14.21 -15.44
CA GLU A 19 -10.41 15.63 -15.65
C GLU A 19 -11.36 16.20 -14.58
N ALA A 20 -12.39 15.44 -14.19
CA ALA A 20 -13.28 15.83 -13.11
C ALA A 20 -12.54 16.01 -11.77
N VAL A 21 -11.59 15.12 -11.47
CA VAL A 21 -10.75 15.23 -10.27
C VAL A 21 -9.77 16.40 -10.38
N ARG A 22 -9.09 16.55 -11.51
CA ARG A 22 -8.15 17.66 -11.76
C ARG A 22 -8.81 19.02 -11.56
N ARG A 23 -9.97 19.23 -12.20
CA ARG A 23 -10.74 20.48 -12.05
C ARG A 23 -11.13 20.72 -10.61
N SER A 24 -11.60 19.69 -9.91
CA SER A 24 -12.01 19.86 -8.52
C SER A 24 -10.87 20.26 -7.57
N GLU A 25 -9.60 19.95 -7.92
CA GLU A 25 -8.39 20.27 -7.14
C GLU A 25 -7.89 21.69 -7.36
N ASP A 26 -8.42 22.41 -8.36
CA ASP A 26 -8.10 23.82 -8.59
C ASP A 26 -8.59 24.67 -7.39
N PRO A 27 -7.79 25.62 -6.86
CA PRO A 27 -8.13 26.40 -5.66
C PRO A 27 -9.41 27.21 -5.77
N ASP A 28 -9.76 27.58 -7.00
CA ASP A 28 -10.89 28.44 -7.35
C ASP A 28 -12.19 27.66 -7.61
N SER A 29 -12.18 26.33 -7.53
CA SER A 29 -13.37 25.52 -7.78
C SER A 29 -13.54 24.37 -6.79
N SER A 30 -14.77 24.15 -6.33
CA SER A 30 -15.08 23.06 -5.41
C SER A 30 -15.53 21.80 -6.13
N ALA A 31 -15.30 20.63 -5.52
CA ALA A 31 -15.83 19.36 -6.02
C ALA A 31 -17.38 19.35 -6.16
N VAL A 32 -18.08 20.25 -5.46
CA VAL A 32 -19.54 20.37 -5.55
C VAL A 32 -19.95 21.13 -6.81
N GLU A 33 -19.24 22.22 -7.14
CA GLU A 33 -19.48 23.01 -8.35
C GLU A 33 -19.12 22.21 -9.60
N VAL A 34 -17.93 21.61 -9.62
CA VAL A 34 -17.48 20.75 -10.74
C VAL A 34 -18.45 19.59 -10.95
N ALA A 35 -18.97 18.98 -9.88
CA ALA A 35 -19.97 17.92 -10.02
C ALA A 35 -21.29 18.43 -10.60
N ARG A 36 -21.73 19.64 -10.21
CA ARG A 36 -22.94 20.29 -10.75
C ARG A 36 -22.80 20.58 -12.25
N GLU A 37 -21.66 21.10 -12.67
CA GLU A 37 -21.36 21.38 -14.09
C GLU A 37 -21.32 20.10 -14.93
N LEU A 38 -20.72 19.04 -14.39
CA LEU A 38 -20.60 17.75 -15.06
C LEU A 38 -21.87 16.89 -14.98
N GLY A 39 -22.90 17.35 -14.26
CA GLY A 39 -24.15 16.61 -14.08
C GLY A 39 -24.00 15.31 -13.27
N ILE A 40 -23.00 15.23 -12.40
CA ILE A 40 -22.69 14.06 -11.57
C ILE A 40 -22.91 14.35 -10.09
N HIS A 41 -22.99 13.28 -9.28
CA HIS A 41 -23.09 13.44 -7.84
C HIS A 41 -21.70 13.82 -7.25
N PRO A 42 -21.58 14.83 -6.37
CA PRO A 42 -20.29 15.25 -5.80
C PRO A 42 -19.51 14.13 -5.13
N GLY A 43 -20.22 13.20 -4.47
CA GLY A 43 -19.65 11.99 -3.87
C GLY A 43 -18.84 11.12 -4.86
N GLN A 44 -19.15 11.16 -6.16
CA GLN A 44 -18.37 10.44 -7.17
C GLN A 44 -16.98 11.04 -7.34
N ILE A 45 -16.86 12.37 -7.36
CA ILE A 45 -15.56 13.06 -7.43
C ILE A 45 -14.73 12.76 -6.19
N TYR A 46 -15.32 12.81 -4.99
CA TYR A 46 -14.62 12.42 -3.76
C TYR A 46 -14.15 10.96 -3.77
N ASN A 47 -14.97 10.05 -4.29
CA ASN A 47 -14.61 8.65 -4.43
C ASN A 47 -13.47 8.45 -5.44
N TRP A 48 -13.46 9.20 -6.54
CA TRP A 48 -12.38 9.16 -7.53
C TRP A 48 -11.09 9.75 -6.97
N ARG A 49 -11.14 10.89 -6.26
CA ARG A 49 -9.98 11.45 -5.52
C ARG A 49 -9.33 10.44 -4.60
N ARG A 50 -10.13 9.75 -3.77
CA ARG A 50 -9.62 8.71 -2.87
C ARG A 50 -9.00 7.54 -3.64
N GLN A 51 -9.59 7.15 -4.77
CA GLN A 51 -9.06 6.08 -5.62
C GLN A 51 -7.73 6.47 -6.25
N TYR A 52 -7.62 7.69 -6.81
CA TYR A 52 -6.40 8.20 -7.40
C TYR A 52 -5.29 8.41 -6.37
N LYS A 53 -5.62 8.94 -5.19
CA LYS A 53 -4.65 9.05 -4.09
C LYS A 53 -4.11 7.67 -3.70
N ARG A 54 -4.98 6.68 -3.50
CA ARG A 54 -4.57 5.31 -3.19
C ARG A 54 -3.77 4.65 -4.32
N LEU A 55 -4.09 4.93 -5.58
CA LEU A 55 -3.34 4.45 -6.73
C LEU A 55 -1.96 5.10 -6.77
N SER A 56 -1.86 6.41 -6.57
CA SER A 56 -0.60 7.13 -6.43
C SER A 56 0.23 6.58 -5.29
N ASP A 57 -0.35 6.40 -4.10
CA ASP A 57 0.33 5.82 -2.94
C ASP A 57 0.83 4.41 -3.27
N LYS A 58 0.01 3.58 -3.93
CA LYS A 58 0.42 2.23 -4.35
C LYS A 58 1.46 2.22 -5.47
N GLN A 59 1.42 3.17 -6.40
CA GLN A 59 2.40 3.32 -7.49
C GLN A 59 3.73 3.81 -6.94
N PHE A 60 3.70 4.77 -6.01
CA PHE A 60 4.88 5.24 -5.29
C PHE A 60 5.47 4.13 -4.41
N ASN A 61 4.60 3.34 -3.77
CA ASN A 61 4.99 2.15 -3.03
C ASN A 61 5.36 0.95 -3.94
N ASN A 62 5.23 1.05 -5.27
CA ASN A 62 5.56 -0.03 -6.20
C ASN A 62 6.40 0.51 -7.36
N MET A 63 7.45 1.26 -7.00
CA MET A 63 8.44 1.69 -7.96
C MET A 63 9.29 0.46 -8.35
N GLN A 64 9.27 0.06 -9.63
CA GLN A 64 10.08 -1.05 -10.17
C GLN A 64 9.74 -2.48 -9.69
N GLY A 65 8.47 -2.77 -9.35
CA GLY A 65 8.04 -4.13 -9.00
C GLY A 65 8.42 -4.56 -7.58
N VAL A 66 9.03 -3.66 -6.80
CA VAL A 66 9.30 -3.83 -5.39
C VAL A 66 8.18 -3.14 -4.61
N ASP A 67 7.43 -3.91 -3.83
CA ASP A 67 6.40 -3.39 -2.93
C ASP A 67 7.07 -2.77 -1.69
N TYR A 68 7.35 -1.47 -1.76
CA TYR A 68 7.82 -0.63 -0.67
C TYR A 68 6.75 -0.39 0.41
N SER A 69 5.51 -0.87 0.26
CA SER A 69 4.60 -0.94 1.42
C SER A 69 5.10 -1.97 2.44
N LYS A 70 5.92 -2.94 2.01
CA LYS A 70 6.84 -3.72 2.87
C LYS A 70 8.14 -2.96 3.10
N GLN A 71 8.03 -1.69 3.49
CA GLN A 71 9.08 -1.04 4.24
C GLN A 71 9.28 -1.93 5.48
N GLU A 72 10.31 -2.78 5.49
CA GLU A 72 10.77 -3.36 6.76
C GLU A 72 10.97 -2.16 7.68
N SER A 73 10.14 -2.07 8.73
CA SER A 73 10.40 -1.19 9.86
C SER A 73 11.88 -1.36 10.21
N GLU A 74 12.60 -0.28 10.50
CA GLU A 74 14.01 -0.36 10.89
C GLU A 74 14.21 -1.38 12.02
N GLU A 75 13.19 -1.51 12.86
CA GLU A 75 13.03 -2.53 13.89
C GLU A 75 13.05 -3.96 13.33
N MET A 76 12.35 -4.25 12.23
CA MET A 76 12.36 -5.57 11.60
C MET A 76 13.75 -5.92 11.04
N ARG A 77 14.46 -4.93 10.52
CA ARG A 77 15.84 -5.13 10.04
C ARG A 77 16.82 -5.33 11.21
N ALA A 78 16.64 -4.55 12.29
CA ALA A 78 17.43 -4.70 13.51
C ALA A 78 17.21 -6.08 14.14
N LEU A 79 15.95 -6.49 14.31
CA LEU A 79 15.57 -7.81 14.83
C LEU A 79 16.12 -8.96 14.00
N LYS A 80 16.12 -8.84 12.66
CA LYS A 80 16.71 -9.88 11.80
C LYS A 80 18.22 -10.01 11.95
N ARG A 81 18.94 -8.90 12.16
CA ARG A 81 20.38 -8.94 12.45
C ARG A 81 20.65 -9.56 13.82
N GLU A 82 19.91 -9.13 14.84
CA GLU A 82 20.04 -9.68 16.19
C GLU A 82 19.78 -11.19 16.21
N ILE A 83 18.77 -11.67 15.47
CA ILE A 83 18.51 -13.12 15.33
C ILE A 83 19.67 -13.83 14.61
N ALA A 84 20.32 -13.20 13.64
CA ALA A 84 21.45 -13.80 12.93
C ALA A 84 22.68 -13.91 13.85
N ASP A 85 23.02 -12.83 14.55
CA ASP A 85 24.16 -12.77 15.47
C ASP A 85 24.00 -13.78 16.62
N LEU A 86 22.80 -13.83 17.22
CA LEU A 86 22.48 -14.80 18.28
C LEU A 86 22.57 -16.25 17.80
N LYS A 87 22.21 -16.53 16.54
CA LYS A 87 22.33 -17.89 15.99
C LYS A 87 23.80 -18.30 15.82
N GLU A 88 24.64 -17.39 15.34
CA GLU A 88 26.07 -17.64 15.18
C GLU A 88 26.75 -17.89 16.52
N GLU A 89 26.44 -17.09 17.53
CA GLU A 89 26.97 -17.29 18.89
C GLU A 89 26.48 -18.62 19.49
N ASN A 90 25.22 -18.98 19.28
CA ASN A 90 24.68 -20.26 19.74
C ASN A 90 25.37 -21.45 19.06
N GLU A 91 25.67 -21.35 17.77
CA GLU A 91 26.44 -22.37 17.06
C GLU A 91 27.88 -22.47 17.55
N PHE A 92 28.54 -21.35 17.81
CA PHE A 92 29.89 -21.33 18.35
C PHE A 92 29.94 -22.00 19.73
N LEU A 93 29.02 -21.66 20.63
CA LEU A 93 28.92 -22.27 21.96
C LEU A 93 28.61 -23.77 21.89
N LYS A 94 27.77 -24.21 20.95
CA LYS A 94 27.52 -25.64 20.70
C LYS A 94 28.77 -26.37 20.22
N LYS A 95 29.54 -25.76 19.32
CA LYS A 95 30.81 -26.34 18.84
C LYS A 95 31.84 -26.40 19.97
N ALA A 96 31.94 -25.34 20.78
CA ALA A 96 32.84 -25.29 21.93
C ALA A 96 32.45 -26.33 23.00
N THR A 97 31.18 -26.42 23.39
CA THR A 97 30.71 -27.44 24.34
C THR A 97 30.92 -28.86 23.81
N ALA A 98 30.71 -29.11 22.52
CA ALA A 98 31.01 -30.39 21.90
C ALA A 98 32.52 -30.70 21.90
N TYR A 99 33.38 -29.70 21.74
CA TYR A 99 34.83 -29.84 21.85
C TYR A 99 35.25 -30.17 23.29
N PHE A 100 34.81 -29.37 24.27
CA PHE A 100 35.14 -29.58 25.69
C PHE A 100 34.50 -30.86 26.28
N SER A 101 33.40 -31.33 25.73
CA SER A 101 32.77 -32.60 26.13
C SER A 101 33.45 -33.82 25.50
N LYS A 102 34.20 -33.65 24.40
CA LYS A 102 35.05 -34.68 23.81
C LYS A 102 36.40 -34.83 24.52
N ASP A 103 36.86 -33.79 25.21
CA ASP A 103 38.09 -33.78 26.02
C ASP A 103 37.90 -34.32 27.45
N LYS A 104 36.67 -34.72 27.82
CA LYS A 104 36.40 -35.50 29.05
C LYS A 104 36.25 -36.98 28.73
N TRP A 105 37.37 -37.65 28.46
CA TRP A 105 37.61 -39.07 28.77
C TRP A 105 39.11 -39.29 28.98
#